data_AF-A0A929T1P4-F1
#
_entry.id   AF-A0A929T1P4-F1
#
_cell.length_a   1.000
_cell.length_b   1.000
_cell.length_c   1.000
_cell.angle_alpha   90.00
_cell.angle_beta   90.00
_cell.angle_gamma   90.00
#
_symmetry.space_group_name_H-M   'P 1'
#
loop_
_entity.id
_entity.type
_entity.pdbx_description
1 polymer ?
#
loop_
_entity_poly.entity_id
_entity_poly.type
_entity_poly.pdbx_seq_one_letter_code
_entity_poly.pdbx_strand_id
1 'polypeptide(L)' 'RFGLTIGYFRPDQEQYFEIVTGLAAKKPELQFSREELIAKARVWELNHGGFSGRAAQQLIDDLSGKCGQRAEERL' A
#
# COMPACT_ATOMS: atom_id res chain seq x y z
N ARG A 1 -6.50 -38.48 1.87
CA ARG A 1 -7.09 -37.12 1.75
C ARG A 1 -6.51 -36.26 2.86
N PHE A 2 -5.54 -35.40 2.57
CA PHE A 2 -5.07 -34.41 3.54
C PHE A 2 -6.14 -33.34 3.69
N GLY A 3 -6.79 -33.29 4.84
CA GLY A 3 -7.80 -32.29 5.18
C GLY A 3 -7.14 -31.01 5.71
N LEU A 4 -6.22 -30.41 4.95
CA LEU A 4 -5.64 -29.13 5.32
C LEU A 4 -6.56 -28.00 4.83
N THR A 5 -7.18 -27.30 5.79
CA THR A 5 -7.98 -26.11 5.52
C THR A 5 -7.09 -24.90 5.75
N ILE A 6 -6.79 -24.15 4.69
CA ILE A 6 -6.01 -22.91 4.77
C ILE A 6 -7.00 -21.76 4.94
N GLY A 7 -6.90 -21.04 6.05
CA GLY A 7 -7.70 -19.85 6.33
C GLY A 7 -7.04 -18.58 5.80
N TYR A 8 -7.83 -17.73 5.15
CA TYR A 8 -7.40 -16.39 4.72
C TYR A 8 -8.07 -15.34 5.60
N PHE A 9 -7.30 -14.76 6.50
CA PHE A 9 -7.77 -13.70 7.39
C PHE A 9 -7.44 -12.34 6.81
N ARG A 10 -8.29 -11.34 7.08
CA ARG A 10 -7.97 -9.96 6.71
C ARG A 10 -6.82 -9.48 7.61
N PRO A 11 -5.83 -8.77 7.04
CA PRO A 11 -4.77 -8.20 7.84
C PRO A 11 -5.33 -7.16 8.81
N ASP A 12 -4.73 -7.10 10.00
CA ASP A 12 -4.99 -6.01 10.94
C ASP A 12 -4.43 -4.68 10.41
N GLN A 13 -4.80 -3.56 11.02
CA GLN A 13 -4.34 -2.23 10.61
C GLN A 13 -2.81 -2.13 10.67
N GLU A 14 -2.18 -2.67 11.72
CA GLU A 14 -0.72 -2.64 11.83
C GLU A 14 -0.04 -3.48 10.73
N GLN A 15 -0.56 -4.68 10.49
CA GLN A 15 -0.07 -5.56 9.42
C GLN A 15 -0.25 -4.93 8.03
N TYR A 16 -1.34 -4.19 7.82
CA TYR A 16 -1.55 -3.44 6.59
C TYR A 16 -0.46 -2.37 6.39
N PHE A 17 -0.10 -1.62 7.44
CA PHE A 17 1.00 -0.66 7.36
C PHE A 17 2.35 -1.32 7.10
N GLU A 18 2.61 -2.49 7.69
CA GLU A 18 3.80 -3.29 7.37
C GLU A 18 3.82 -3.71 5.90
N ILE A 19 2.70 -4.17 5.36
CA ILE A 19 2.59 -4.52 3.93
C ILE A 19 2.86 -3.29 3.06
N VAL A 20 2.25 -2.14 3.34
CA VAL A 20 2.45 -0.90 2.57
C VAL A 20 3.92 -0.46 2.62
N THR A 21 4.54 -0.45 3.80
CA THR A 21 5.95 -0.06 3.95
C THR A 21 6.90 -1.03 3.27
N GLY A 22 6.65 -2.34 3.35
CA GLY A 22 7.42 -3.37 2.64
C GLY A 22 7.26 -3.29 1.12
N LEU A 23 6.08 -2.91 0.62
CA LEU A 23 5.85 -2.67 -0.81
C LEU A 23 6.53 -1.40 -1.30
N ALA A 24 6.48 -0.31 -0.53
CA ALA A 24 7.17 0.93 -0.84
C ALA A 24 8.69 0.75 -0.87
N ALA A 25 9.26 -0.02 0.06
CA ALA A 25 10.70 -0.31 0.09
C ALA A 25 11.20 -1.04 -1.16
N LYS A 26 10.33 -1.77 -1.87
CA LYS A 26 10.67 -2.44 -3.15
C LYS A 26 10.67 -1.47 -4.34
N LYS A 27 10.19 -0.25 -4.17
CA LYS A 27 10.01 0.75 -5.22
C LYS A 27 10.95 1.93 -4.96
N PRO A 28 12.15 1.97 -5.58
CA PRO A 28 13.14 3.01 -5.31
C PRO A 28 12.70 4.42 -5.72
N GLU A 29 11.67 4.54 -6.58
CA GLU A 29 11.05 5.82 -6.94
C GLU A 29 10.19 6.44 -5.82
N LEU A 30 9.72 5.64 -4.86
CA LEU A 30 8.91 6.11 -3.74
C LEU A 30 9.78 6.42 -2.52
N GLN A 31 10.38 7.62 -2.49
CA GLN A 31 11.08 8.13 -1.31
C GLN A 31 10.10 8.80 -0.33
N PHE A 32 9.19 8.01 0.26
CA PHE A 32 8.31 8.48 1.33
C PHE A 32 8.79 7.99 2.69
N SER A 33 8.69 8.84 3.71
CA SER A 33 8.92 8.44 5.09
C SER A 33 7.82 7.49 5.58
N ARG A 34 8.14 6.63 6.56
CA ARG A 34 7.19 5.66 7.13
C ARG A 34 5.89 6.32 7.60
N GLU A 35 6.00 7.47 8.25
CA GLU A 35 4.86 8.23 8.78
C GLU A 35 3.95 8.75 7.67
N GLU A 36 4.52 9.23 6.56
CA GLU A 36 3.76 9.68 5.40
C GLU A 36 3.03 8.52 4.72
N LEU A 37 3.68 7.36 4.61
CA LEU A 37 3.04 6.15 4.07
C LEU A 37 1.86 5.72 4.93
N ILE A 38 1.99 5.75 6.25
CA ILE A 38 0.91 5.41 7.19
C ILE A 38 -0.25 6.41 7.06
N ALA A 39 0.05 7.72 6.99
CA ALA A 39 -0.98 8.74 6.82
C ALA A 39 -1.76 8.56 5.51
N LYS A 40 -1.05 8.32 4.40
CA LYS A 40 -1.65 8.03 3.09
C LYS A 40 -2.45 6.73 3.10
N ALA A 41 -1.94 5.69 3.75
CA ALA A 41 -2.60 4.41 3.88
C ALA A 41 -3.92 4.52 4.67
N ARG A 42 -3.97 5.33 5.73
CA ARG A 42 -5.21 5.64 6.46
C ARG A 42 -6.24 6.34 5.59
N VAL A 43 -5.83 7.36 4.84
CA VAL A 43 -6.74 8.07 3.92
C VAL A 43 -7.24 7.14 2.82
N TRP A 44 -6.35 6.29 2.28
CA TRP A 44 -6.70 5.35 1.22
C TRP A 44 -7.74 4.34 1.67
N GLU A 45 -7.61 3.82 2.89
CA GLU A 45 -8.55 2.86 3.48
C GLU A 45 -9.95 3.43 3.57
N LEU A 46 -10.10 4.66 4.07
CA LEU A 46 -11.39 5.35 4.17
C LEU A 46 -12.10 5.49 2.81
N ASN A 47 -11.34 5.63 1.73
CA ASN A 47 -11.88 5.79 0.38
C ASN A 47 -12.17 4.47 -0.34
N HIS A 48 -11.45 3.39 0.00
CA HIS A 48 -11.47 2.12 -0.77
C HIS A 48 -11.97 0.91 0.03
N GLY A 49 -12.40 1.10 1.28
CA GLY A 49 -13.21 0.12 2.00
C GLY A 49 -12.45 -1.06 2.58
N GLY A 50 -11.31 -0.80 3.24
CA GLY A 50 -10.70 -1.74 4.18
C GLY A 50 -9.25 -2.18 3.91
N PHE A 51 -8.70 -2.87 4.91
CA PHE A 51 -7.33 -3.37 4.93
C PHE A 51 -7.19 -4.66 4.12
N SER A 52 -6.59 -4.55 2.93
CA SER A 52 -6.26 -5.71 2.10
C SER A 52 -4.93 -5.50 1.37
N GLY A 53 -4.23 -6.60 1.07
CA GLY A 53 -2.99 -6.53 0.28
C GLY A 53 -3.20 -5.89 -1.09
N ARG A 54 -4.39 -6.07 -1.69
CA ARG A 54 -4.78 -5.41 -2.94
C ARG A 54 -4.86 -3.89 -2.76
N ALA A 55 -5.54 -3.41 -1.72
CA ALA A 55 -5.61 -1.98 -1.44
C ALA A 55 -4.22 -1.38 -1.20
N ALA A 56 -3.31 -2.12 -0.55
CA ALA A 56 -1.92 -1.69 -0.36
C ALA A 56 -1.17 -1.56 -1.70
N GLN A 57 -1.31 -2.54 -2.60
CA GLN A 57 -0.74 -2.46 -3.96
C GLN A 57 -1.28 -1.25 -4.73
N GLN A 58 -2.60 -1.08 -4.77
CA GLN A 58 -3.23 0.05 -5.49
C GLN A 58 -2.75 1.41 -4.98
N LEU A 59 -2.57 1.56 -3.66
CA LEU A 59 -1.99 2.77 -3.08
C LEU A 59 -0.57 3.02 -3.60
N ILE A 60 0.28 1.98 -3.62
CA ILE A 60 1.66 2.12 -4.09
C ILE A 60 1.69 2.43 -5.59
N ASP A 61 0.83 1.81 -6.40
CA ASP A 61 0.71 2.12 -7.83
C ASP A 61 0.23 3.57 -8.06
N ASP A 62 -0.77 4.04 -7.31
CA ASP A 62 -1.23 5.44 -7.34
C ASP A 62 -0.11 6.42 -6.97
N LEU A 63 0.64 6.13 -5.90
CA LEU A 63 1.74 6.96 -5.46
C LEU A 63 2.91 6.95 -6.46
N SER A 64 3.20 5.80 -7.07
CA SER A 64 4.21 5.66 -8.13
C SER A 64 3.80 6.47 -9.36
N GLY A 65 2.53 6.40 -9.76
CA GLY A 65 1.98 7.17 -10.89
C GLY A 65 2.03 8.67 -10.64
N LYS A 66 1.64 9.14 -9.44
CA LYS A 66 1.71 10.55 -9.05
C LYS A 66 3.15 11.07 -8.98
N CYS A 67 4.11 10.23 -8.61
CA CYS A 67 5.52 10.61 -8.63
C CYS A 67 6.03 10.83 -10.06
N GLY A 68 5.62 9.97 -11.01
CA GLY A 68 5.95 10.13 -12.43
C GLY A 68 5.31 11.37 -13.07
N GLN A 69 4.01 11.59 -12.86
CA GLN A 69 3.28 12.70 -13.48
C GLN A 69 3.76 14.08 -13.01
N ARG A 70 4.24 14.21 -11.77
CA ARG A 70 4.75 15.48 -11.23
C ARG A 70 6.10 15.89 -11.84
N ALA A 71 6.81 14.97 -12.50
CA ALA A 71 8.01 15.27 -13.26
C ALA A 71 7.70 15.83 -14.66
N GLU A 72 6.57 15.42 -15.25
CA GLU A 72 6.16 15.83 -16.61
C GLU A 72 5.47 17.21 -16.60
N GLU A 73 4.75 17.56 -15.53
CA GLU A 73 4.05 18.84 -15.39
C GLU A 73 4.96 20.04 -15.04
N ARG A 74 6.28 19.80 -14.92
CA ARG A 74 7.31 20.84 -14.68
C ARG A 74 8.11 21.23 -15.93
N LEU A 75 7.70 20.76 -17.11
CA LEU A 75 8.23 21.18 -18.42
C LEU A 75 7.21 22.06 -19.15
#